data_AF-A0A9P9ZCA5-F1
#
_entry.id   AF-A0A9P9ZCA5-F1
#
_cell.length_a   1.000
_cell.length_b   1.000
_cell.length_c   1.000
_cell.angle_alpha   90.00
_cell.angle_beta   90.00
_cell.angle_gamma   90.00
#
_symmetry.space_group_name_H-M   'P 1'
#
loop_
_entity.id
_entity.type
_entity.pdbx_description
1 polymer ?
#
loop_
_entity_poly.entity_id
_entity_poly.type
_entity_poly.pdbx_seq_one_letter_code
_entity_poly.pdbx_strand_id
1 'polypeptide(L)'
;MPPSKPVDIPSFASTQLTLLSSELAAEIAETSELVGAHTPTALQRAGLALTNLVVNAQRTGYGGKTVLELGPDSATVIASSGNPPKGGYDGPELPEHGIRTGDIVLVSEQSAGSAKRREVRELEKKGAKGVVTRVGRGVVGVALDEDKGEENVVGAGGVGGSGRVWMVKLADDVTYRR
;
A
#
# COMPACT_ATOMS: atom_id res chain seq x y z
N MET A 1 43.29 19.55 -25.74
CA MET A 1 42.15 18.61 -25.73
C MET A 1 41.03 19.22 -26.55
N PRO A 2 40.45 18.50 -27.53
CA PRO A 2 39.31 19.01 -28.27
C PRO A 2 38.14 19.24 -27.31
N PRO A 3 37.36 20.33 -27.48
CA PRO A 3 36.18 20.57 -26.65
C PRO A 3 35.16 19.45 -26.89
N SER A 4 34.61 18.89 -25.80
CA SER A 4 33.56 17.89 -25.88
C SER A 4 32.36 18.46 -26.65
N LYS A 5 31.81 17.71 -27.60
CA LYS A 5 30.58 18.10 -28.28
C LYS A 5 29.49 18.40 -27.23
N PRO A 6 28.73 19.49 -27.39
CA PRO A 6 27.63 19.79 -26.48
C PRO A 6 26.62 18.63 -26.52
N VAL A 7 26.07 18.28 -25.37
CA VAL A 7 25.07 17.22 -25.26
C VAL A 7 23.81 17.63 -26.04
N ASP A 8 23.34 16.75 -26.90
CA ASP A 8 22.07 16.92 -27.58
C ASP A 8 20.93 16.68 -26.59
N ILE A 9 20.40 17.77 -26.04
CA ILE A 9 19.38 17.75 -24.99
C ILE A 9 18.12 16.99 -25.46
N PRO A 10 17.55 17.25 -26.65
CA PRO A 10 16.45 16.45 -27.19
C PRO A 10 16.69 14.95 -27.21
N SER A 11 17.83 14.50 -27.75
CA SER A 11 18.15 13.07 -27.85
C SER A 11 18.39 12.43 -26.47
N PHE A 12 19.03 13.17 -25.56
CA PHE A 12 19.18 12.72 -24.18
C PHE A 12 17.80 12.57 -23.52
N ALA A 13 16.95 13.59 -23.57
CA ALA A 13 15.64 13.59 -22.93
C ALA A 13 14.73 12.48 -23.46
N SER A 14 14.65 12.28 -24.78
CA SER A 14 13.83 11.21 -25.38
C SER A 14 14.32 9.82 -24.99
N THR A 15 15.64 9.63 -24.91
CA THR A 15 16.25 8.39 -24.43
C THR A 15 15.87 8.16 -22.97
N GLN A 16 16.00 9.16 -22.09
CA GLN A 16 15.64 9.02 -20.67
C GLN A 16 14.16 8.69 -20.49
N LEU A 17 13.25 9.37 -21.20
CA LEU A 17 11.83 9.08 -21.13
C LEU A 17 11.50 7.65 -21.56
N THR A 18 12.19 7.13 -22.58
CA THR A 18 12.03 5.74 -23.03
C THR A 18 12.52 4.75 -21.97
N LEU A 19 13.67 5.02 -21.35
CA LEU A 19 14.23 4.18 -20.29
C LEU A 19 13.33 4.17 -19.05
N LEU A 20 12.87 5.35 -18.59
CA LEU A 20 11.95 5.47 -17.45
C LEU A 20 10.62 4.75 -17.71
N SER A 21 10.09 4.83 -18.93
CA SER A 21 8.86 4.12 -19.30
C SER A 21 9.06 2.59 -19.26
N SER A 22 10.23 2.12 -19.70
CA SER A 22 10.59 0.70 -19.63
C SER A 22 10.80 0.22 -18.20
N GLU A 23 11.42 1.05 -17.36
CA GLU A 23 11.68 0.75 -15.95
C GLU A 23 10.37 0.66 -15.17
N LEU A 24 9.48 1.65 -15.31
CA LEU A 24 8.14 1.63 -14.70
C LEU A 24 7.35 0.39 -15.12
N ALA A 25 7.36 0.04 -16.41
CA ALA A 25 6.65 -1.14 -16.90
C ALA A 25 7.19 -2.44 -16.28
N ALA A 26 8.51 -2.54 -16.12
CA ALA A 26 9.15 -3.68 -15.46
C ALA A 26 8.80 -3.75 -13.97
N GLU A 27 8.84 -2.61 -13.26
CA GLU A 27 8.51 -2.53 -11.83
C GLU A 27 7.04 -2.89 -11.54
N ILE A 28 6.12 -2.40 -12.37
CA ILE A 28 4.69 -2.75 -12.28
C ILE A 28 4.50 -4.26 -12.50
N ALA A 29 5.15 -4.82 -13.52
CA ALA A 29 5.04 -6.25 -13.81
C ALA A 29 5.57 -7.11 -12.66
N GLU A 30 6.77 -6.79 -12.15
CA GLU A 30 7.39 -7.48 -11.02
C GLU A 30 6.50 -7.40 -9.77
N THR A 31 6.01 -6.20 -9.43
CA THR A 31 5.18 -6.01 -8.25
C THR A 31 3.84 -6.73 -8.38
N SER A 32 3.21 -6.70 -9.56
CA SER A 32 1.96 -7.41 -9.82
C SER A 32 2.14 -8.93 -9.70
N GLU A 33 3.24 -9.46 -10.23
CA GLU A 33 3.58 -10.88 -10.10
C GLU A 33 3.82 -11.25 -8.63
N LEU A 34 4.60 -10.46 -7.90
CA LEU A 34 4.90 -10.68 -6.49
C LEU A 34 3.61 -10.70 -5.65
N VAL A 35 2.72 -9.72 -5.83
CA VAL A 35 1.45 -9.65 -5.09
C VAL A 35 0.51 -10.81 -5.49
N GLY A 36 0.55 -11.27 -6.75
CA GLY A 36 -0.31 -12.35 -7.25
C GLY A 36 0.18 -13.76 -6.93
N ALA A 37 1.49 -13.94 -6.78
CA ALA A 37 2.11 -15.23 -6.52
C ALA A 37 2.07 -15.62 -5.03
N HIS A 38 2.00 -14.64 -4.13
CA HIS A 38 2.13 -14.85 -2.69
C HIS A 38 0.83 -14.63 -1.92
N THR A 39 0.71 -15.29 -0.76
CA THR A 39 -0.42 -15.06 0.14
C THR A 39 -0.20 -13.77 0.95
N PRO A 40 -1.28 -13.11 1.44
CA PRO A 40 -1.15 -11.93 2.28
C PRO A 40 -0.22 -12.13 3.49
N THR A 41 -0.27 -13.30 4.13
CA THR A 41 0.62 -13.64 5.25
C THR A 41 2.08 -13.76 4.82
N ALA A 42 2.36 -14.29 3.63
CA ALA A 42 3.74 -14.38 3.11
C ALA A 42 4.29 -12.98 2.77
N LEU A 43 3.47 -12.13 2.17
CA LEU A 43 3.82 -10.73 1.90
C LEU A 43 4.07 -9.93 3.18
N GLN A 44 3.29 -10.18 4.23
CA GLN A 44 3.54 -9.58 5.54
C GLN A 44 4.86 -10.01 6.15
N ARG A 45 5.22 -11.29 6.06
CA ARG A 45 6.52 -11.79 6.52
C ARG A 45 7.70 -11.18 5.75
N ALA A 46 7.48 -10.85 4.48
CA ALA A 46 8.46 -10.12 3.66
C ALA A 46 8.47 -8.60 3.95
N GLY A 47 7.59 -8.10 4.82
CA GLY A 47 7.48 -6.68 5.15
C GLY A 47 6.81 -5.82 4.08
N LEU A 48 6.14 -6.43 3.09
CA LEU A 48 5.51 -5.76 1.95
C LEU A 48 4.00 -5.55 2.12
N ALA A 49 3.39 -6.18 3.13
CA ALA A 49 1.97 -6.08 3.43
C ALA A 49 1.71 -6.03 4.94
N LEU A 50 0.54 -5.53 5.31
CA LEU A 50 0.01 -5.60 6.67
C LEU A 50 -1.39 -6.19 6.62
N THR A 51 -1.64 -7.22 7.42
CA THR A 51 -2.91 -7.95 7.47
C THR A 51 -3.57 -7.82 8.85
N ASN A 52 -4.83 -8.22 8.94
CA ASN A 52 -5.67 -8.15 10.14
C ASN A 52 -5.76 -6.74 10.71
N LEU A 53 -5.92 -5.76 9.81
CA LEU A 53 -6.11 -4.38 10.19
C LEU A 53 -7.60 -4.06 10.33
N VAL A 54 -7.90 -3.02 11.09
CA VAL A 54 -9.22 -2.40 11.19
C VAL A 54 -9.08 -0.91 10.94
N VAL A 55 -10.17 -0.29 10.48
CA VAL A 55 -10.25 1.17 10.34
C VAL A 55 -10.55 1.77 11.70
N ASN A 56 -9.53 2.37 12.33
CA ASN A 56 -9.66 3.06 13.61
C ASN A 56 -10.36 4.41 13.45
N ALA A 57 -10.07 5.12 12.37
CA ALA A 57 -10.69 6.40 12.04
C ALA A 57 -10.70 6.65 10.53
N GLN A 58 -11.70 7.39 10.07
CA GLN A 58 -11.81 7.91 8.72
C GLN A 58 -12.07 9.41 8.80
N ARG A 59 -11.29 10.21 8.06
CA ARG A 59 -11.42 11.67 8.03
C ARG A 59 -11.11 12.23 6.65
N THR A 60 -11.58 13.43 6.36
CA THR A 60 -11.15 14.18 5.18
C THR A 60 -9.78 14.82 5.44
N GLY A 61 -8.83 14.56 4.56
CA GLY A 61 -7.49 15.13 4.56
C GLY A 61 -7.32 16.29 3.57
N TYR A 62 -6.07 16.65 3.31
CA TYR A 62 -5.73 17.71 2.37
C TYR A 62 -6.18 17.37 0.94
N GLY A 63 -6.63 18.39 0.21
CA GLY A 63 -7.13 18.22 -1.16
C GLY A 63 -8.44 17.45 -1.25
N GLY A 64 -9.20 17.34 -0.15
CA GLY A 64 -10.49 16.66 -0.11
C GLY A 64 -10.42 15.13 0.01
N LYS A 65 -9.20 14.55 -0.04
CA LYS A 65 -9.02 13.10 -0.03
C LYS A 65 -9.46 12.46 1.27
N THR A 66 -10.04 11.27 1.20
CA THR A 66 -10.32 10.45 2.39
C THR A 66 -9.02 9.88 2.97
N VAL A 67 -8.81 10.04 4.27
CA VAL A 67 -7.68 9.48 5.03
C VAL A 67 -8.20 8.45 6.01
N LEU A 68 -7.68 7.23 5.90
CA LEU A 68 -7.92 6.13 6.82
C LEU A 68 -6.77 6.02 7.82
N GLU A 69 -7.08 5.83 9.09
CA GLU A 69 -6.14 5.38 10.11
C GLU A 69 -6.38 3.91 10.38
N LEU A 70 -5.40 3.08 10.01
CA LEU A 70 -5.47 1.63 10.08
C LEU A 70 -4.62 1.15 11.25
N GLY A 71 -5.19 0.29 12.09
CA GLY A 71 -4.48 -0.33 13.21
C GLY A 71 -4.74 -1.84 13.27
N PRO A 72 -3.95 -2.59 14.04
CA PRO A 72 -4.13 -4.02 14.17
C PRO A 72 -5.43 -4.36 14.92
N ASP A 73 -6.12 -5.42 14.50
CA ASP A 73 -7.29 -5.94 15.20
C ASP A 73 -6.88 -6.57 16.54
N SER A 74 -7.35 -5.98 17.64
CA SER A 74 -7.11 -6.43 19.01
C SER A 74 -7.38 -7.93 19.24
N ALA A 75 -8.37 -8.52 18.55
CA ALA A 75 -8.69 -9.93 18.68
C ALA A 75 -7.60 -10.85 18.09
N THR A 76 -6.80 -10.34 17.15
CA THR A 76 -5.74 -11.09 16.48
C THR A 76 -4.35 -10.88 17.09
N VAL A 77 -4.15 -9.77 17.81
CA VAL A 77 -2.85 -9.39 18.42
C VAL A 77 -2.52 -10.23 19.67
N ILE A 78 -3.55 -10.70 20.38
CA ILE A 78 -3.40 -11.55 21.57
C ILE A 78 -2.77 -12.91 21.22
N ALA A 79 -2.87 -13.37 19.96
CA ALA A 79 -2.33 -14.65 19.53
C ALA A 79 -0.83 -14.62 19.17
N SER A 80 -0.22 -13.44 18.97
CA SER A 80 1.16 -13.31 18.47
C SER A 80 2.16 -12.73 19.48
N SER A 81 1.70 -12.12 20.57
CA SER A 81 2.56 -11.42 21.55
C SER A 81 2.53 -12.10 22.92
N GLY A 82 3.21 -13.25 23.04
CA GLY A 82 3.60 -13.81 24.34
C GLY A 82 4.72 -13.01 25.05
N ASN A 83 5.10 -11.84 24.52
CA ASN A 83 6.17 -11.00 25.03
C ASN A 83 5.60 -9.65 25.50
N PRO A 84 6.07 -9.14 26.66
CA PRO A 84 5.65 -7.83 27.15
C PRO A 84 6.03 -6.72 26.16
N PRO A 85 5.25 -5.62 26.10
CA PRO A 85 5.52 -4.50 25.21
C PRO A 85 6.92 -3.94 25.44
N LYS A 86 7.78 -4.00 24.41
CA LYS A 86 9.11 -3.39 24.46
C LYS A 86 8.98 -1.88 24.22
N GLY A 87 8.96 -1.12 25.32
CA GLY A 87 9.20 0.33 25.27
C GLY A 87 8.04 1.25 25.68
N GLY A 88 7.21 0.84 26.65
CA GLY A 88 6.25 1.75 27.30
C GLY A 88 5.03 2.15 26.47
N TYR A 89 4.75 1.42 25.39
CA TYR A 89 3.50 1.54 24.63
C TYR A 89 2.58 0.37 25.00
N ASP A 90 1.44 0.66 25.61
CA ASP A 90 0.49 -0.36 26.11
C ASP A 90 -0.57 -0.77 25.07
N GLY A 91 -0.45 -0.28 23.83
CA GLY A 91 -1.37 -0.58 22.73
C GLY A 91 -0.89 -1.74 21.84
N PRO A 92 -1.78 -2.32 21.02
CA PRO A 92 -1.40 -3.33 20.06
C PRO A 92 -0.46 -2.75 18.98
N GLU A 93 0.69 -3.40 18.78
CA GLU A 93 1.71 -2.97 17.81
C GLU A 93 1.51 -3.65 16.44
N LEU A 94 1.88 -2.93 15.38
CA LEU A 94 1.98 -3.48 14.04
C LEU A 94 3.17 -4.44 13.97
N PRO A 95 3.08 -5.53 13.18
CA PRO A 95 4.24 -6.39 12.93
C PRO A 95 5.35 -5.61 12.21
N GLU A 96 6.59 -6.08 12.33
CA GLU A 96 7.72 -5.48 11.60
C GLU A 96 7.44 -5.44 10.09
N HIS A 97 7.68 -4.28 9.47
CA HIS A 97 7.35 -4.03 8.07
C HIS A 97 8.28 -3.03 7.41
N GLY A 98 8.32 -3.04 6.07
CA GLY A 98 9.09 -2.10 5.24
C GLY A 98 8.33 -0.86 4.79
N ILE A 99 7.03 -0.73 5.14
CA ILE A 99 6.15 0.38 4.73
C ILE A 99 6.63 1.72 5.30
N ARG A 100 6.68 2.74 4.44
CA ARG A 100 7.10 4.12 4.77
C ARG A 100 6.11 5.16 4.25
N THR A 101 6.15 6.36 4.83
CA THR A 101 5.44 7.53 4.30
C THR A 101 5.86 7.78 2.85
N GLY A 102 4.88 8.01 1.97
CA GLY A 102 5.07 8.18 0.53
C GLY A 102 4.85 6.90 -0.28
N ASP A 103 4.86 5.71 0.36
CA ASP A 103 4.59 4.46 -0.35
C ASP A 103 3.19 4.45 -0.95
N ILE A 104 3.09 3.93 -2.17
CA ILE A 104 1.83 3.64 -2.84
C ILE A 104 1.32 2.28 -2.37
N VAL A 105 0.07 2.22 -1.91
CA VAL A 105 -0.52 1.01 -1.35
C VAL A 105 -1.91 0.75 -1.92
N LEU A 106 -2.29 -0.53 -1.95
CA LEU A 106 -3.67 -0.96 -2.10
C LEU A 106 -4.20 -1.38 -0.73
N VAL A 107 -5.35 -0.84 -0.32
CA VAL A 107 -6.10 -1.28 0.86
C VAL A 107 -7.33 -2.03 0.39
N SER A 108 -7.57 -3.23 0.91
CA SER A 108 -8.72 -4.04 0.51
C SER A 108 -9.28 -4.83 1.69
N GLU A 109 -10.52 -5.29 1.59
CA GLU A 109 -11.11 -6.18 2.59
C GLU A 109 -10.32 -7.48 2.70
N GLN A 110 -10.16 -7.96 3.94
CA GLN A 110 -9.53 -9.24 4.21
C GLN A 110 -10.61 -10.31 4.36
N SER A 111 -10.66 -11.26 3.43
CA SER A 111 -11.63 -12.35 3.48
C SER A 111 -11.44 -13.22 4.74
N ALA A 112 -12.54 -13.55 5.42
CA ALA A 112 -12.54 -14.31 6.69
C ALA A 112 -12.16 -15.80 6.58
N GLY A 113 -11.76 -16.29 5.41
CA GLY A 113 -11.37 -17.70 5.19
C GLY A 113 -10.09 -17.82 4.37
N SER A 114 -9.57 -19.05 4.28
CA SER A 114 -8.49 -19.48 3.38
C SER A 114 -8.88 -19.28 1.90
N ALA A 115 -9.11 -18.04 1.47
CA ALA A 115 -9.43 -17.70 0.11
C ALA A 115 -8.20 -18.00 -0.75
N LYS A 116 -8.27 -19.12 -1.47
CA LYS A 116 -7.34 -19.53 -2.51
C LYS A 116 -7.12 -18.37 -3.47
N ARG A 117 -5.85 -17.93 -3.58
CA ARG A 117 -5.15 -17.52 -4.80
C ARG A 117 -6.02 -16.79 -5.85
N ARG A 118 -6.86 -15.84 -5.42
CA ARG A 118 -7.72 -15.08 -6.33
C ARG A 118 -7.03 -13.76 -6.66
N GLU A 119 -6.68 -13.68 -7.94
CA GLU A 119 -5.99 -12.65 -8.68
C GLU A 119 -6.05 -11.24 -8.09
N VAL A 120 -4.87 -10.61 -8.02
CA VAL A 120 -4.63 -9.18 -7.74
C VAL A 120 -5.61 -8.26 -8.47
N ARG A 121 -6.04 -8.62 -9.69
CA ARG A 121 -7.05 -7.84 -10.45
C ARG A 121 -8.42 -7.75 -9.78
N GLU A 122 -8.86 -8.76 -9.04
CA GLU A 122 -10.12 -8.71 -8.29
C GLU A 122 -9.96 -7.95 -6.97
N LEU A 123 -8.73 -7.89 -6.43
CA LEU A 123 -8.38 -7.12 -5.24
C LEU A 123 -8.24 -5.63 -5.58
N GLU A 124 -7.68 -5.28 -6.74
CA GLU A 124 -7.65 -3.91 -7.26
C GLU A 124 -9.06 -3.38 -7.51
N LYS A 125 -9.96 -4.17 -8.08
CA LYS A 125 -11.38 -3.79 -8.28
C LYS A 125 -12.19 -3.63 -7.00
N LYS A 126 -11.71 -4.12 -5.86
CA LYS A 126 -12.43 -4.09 -4.57
C LYS A 126 -11.67 -3.33 -3.51
N GLY A 127 -10.51 -2.78 -3.85
CA GLY A 127 -9.61 -2.11 -2.94
C GLY A 127 -9.41 -0.66 -3.34
N ALA A 128 -9.09 0.18 -2.37
CA ALA A 128 -8.75 1.57 -2.59
C ALA A 128 -7.24 1.72 -2.71
N LYS A 129 -6.77 2.31 -3.80
CA LYS A 129 -5.38 2.77 -3.93
C LYS A 129 -5.18 4.02 -3.08
N GLY A 130 -4.00 4.19 -2.51
CA GLY A 130 -3.67 5.38 -1.75
C GLY A 130 -2.19 5.53 -1.45
N VAL A 131 -1.87 6.64 -0.78
CA VAL A 131 -0.52 7.01 -0.38
C VAL A 131 -0.42 6.96 1.14
N VAL A 132 0.63 6.34 1.66
CA VAL A 132 0.91 6.33 3.10
C VAL A 132 1.29 7.75 3.54
N THR A 133 0.52 8.31 4.48
CA THR A 133 0.73 9.67 5.03
C THR A 133 1.46 9.64 6.37
N ARG A 134 1.32 8.55 7.13
CA ARG A 134 1.93 8.39 8.45
C ARG A 134 2.18 6.92 8.76
N VAL A 135 3.30 6.64 9.43
CA VAL A 135 3.59 5.34 10.02
C VAL A 135 3.89 5.55 11.51
N GLY A 136 3.24 4.80 12.38
CA GLY A 136 3.47 4.74 13.83
C GLY A 136 3.49 3.30 14.32
N ARG A 137 3.76 3.10 15.62
CA ARG A 137 3.91 1.75 16.21
C ARG A 137 2.66 0.87 16.08
N GLY A 138 1.47 1.44 16.24
CA GLY A 138 0.19 0.74 16.17
C GLY A 138 -0.77 1.30 15.11
N VAL A 139 -0.29 2.16 14.22
CA VAL A 139 -1.15 2.86 13.26
C VAL A 139 -0.43 3.20 11.96
N VAL A 140 -1.11 3.03 10.83
CA VAL A 140 -0.70 3.54 9.51
C VAL A 140 -1.82 4.42 8.96
N GLY A 141 -1.47 5.63 8.54
CA GLY A 141 -2.37 6.56 7.87
C GLY A 141 -2.26 6.44 6.36
N VAL A 142 -3.37 6.26 5.66
CA VAL A 142 -3.41 6.15 4.18
C VAL A 142 -4.39 7.17 3.62
N ALA A 143 -3.92 8.04 2.72
CA ALA A 143 -4.79 8.92 1.94
C ALA A 143 -5.19 8.21 0.65
N LEU A 144 -6.48 7.93 0.50
CA LEU A 144 -7.02 7.23 -0.65
C LEU A 144 -7.07 8.15 -1.87
N ASP A 145 -6.80 7.57 -3.03
CA ASP A 145 -7.04 8.23 -4.31
C ASP A 145 -8.52 8.04 -4.68
N GLU A 146 -9.21 9.16 -4.90
CA GLU A 146 -10.59 9.14 -5.39
C GLU A 146 -10.56 8.94 -6.91
N ASP A 147 -10.47 7.69 -7.34
CA ASP A 147 -10.80 7.37 -8.72
C ASP A 147 -12.31 7.63 -8.90
N LYS A 148 -12.65 8.54 -9.83
CA LYS A 148 -13.96 9.16 -10.06
C LYS A 148 -15.12 8.19 -10.44
N GLY A 149 -15.02 6.90 -10.16
CA GLY A 149 -15.95 5.88 -10.64
C GLY A 149 -16.55 4.96 -9.58
N GLU A 150 -16.03 4.89 -8.36
CA GLU A 150 -16.45 3.84 -7.41
C GLU A 150 -16.72 4.37 -5.99
N GLU A 151 -17.87 5.04 -5.81
CA GLU A 151 -18.45 5.37 -4.50
C GLU A 151 -18.67 4.14 -3.58
N ASN A 152 -18.51 2.91 -4.09
CA ASN A 152 -18.70 1.66 -3.35
C ASN A 152 -17.43 1.10 -2.69
N VAL A 153 -16.24 1.66 -2.95
CA VAL A 153 -14.98 1.12 -2.40
C VAL A 153 -14.75 1.58 -0.97
N VAL A 154 -15.32 2.73 -0.55
CA VAL A 154 -15.15 3.27 0.81
C VAL A 154 -16.52 3.37 1.48
N GLY A 155 -16.79 2.55 2.51
CA GLY A 155 -18.07 2.56 3.22
C GLY A 155 -18.59 1.16 3.60
N ALA A 156 -19.89 1.04 3.88
CA ALA A 156 -20.50 -0.16 4.47
C ALA A 156 -20.41 -1.46 3.62
N GLY A 157 -20.02 -1.35 2.34
CA GLY A 157 -19.78 -2.48 1.43
C GLY A 157 -18.35 -2.55 0.86
N GLY A 158 -17.40 -1.81 1.45
CA GLY A 158 -16.00 -1.77 1.02
C GLY A 158 -15.03 -1.43 2.16
N VAL A 159 -13.87 -0.88 1.82
CA VAL A 159 -12.82 -0.43 2.75
C VAL A 159 -13.38 0.66 3.68
N GLY A 160 -13.62 0.34 4.96
CA GLY A 160 -14.29 1.23 5.92
C GLY A 160 -15.62 0.71 6.46
N GLY A 161 -16.09 -0.45 6.00
CA GLY A 161 -17.14 -1.22 6.66
C GLY A 161 -16.65 -1.87 7.97
N SER A 162 -17.50 -2.68 8.62
CA SER A 162 -17.19 -3.34 9.91
C SER A 162 -16.21 -4.53 9.81
N GLY A 163 -15.57 -4.73 8.66
CA GLY A 163 -14.68 -5.85 8.37
C GLY A 163 -13.21 -5.55 8.60
N ARG A 164 -12.40 -6.62 8.68
CA ARG A 164 -10.94 -6.50 8.64
C ARG A 164 -10.48 -6.13 7.25
N VAL A 165 -9.42 -5.35 7.18
CA VAL A 165 -8.74 -4.98 5.94
C VAL A 165 -7.30 -5.46 5.97
N TRP A 166 -6.69 -5.50 4.81
CA TRP A 166 -5.25 -5.65 4.64
C TRP A 166 -4.75 -4.58 3.66
N MET A 167 -3.46 -4.27 3.75
CA MET A 167 -2.81 -3.39 2.80
C MET A 167 -1.56 -4.04 2.24
N VAL A 168 -1.22 -3.69 1.00
CA VAL A 168 -0.02 -4.16 0.31
C VAL A 168 0.64 -3.02 -0.46
N LYS A 169 1.97 -2.98 -0.44
CA LYS A 169 2.76 -2.02 -1.21
C LYS A 169 2.68 -2.33 -2.70
N LEU A 170 2.51 -1.27 -3.51
CA LEU A 170 2.50 -1.31 -4.96
C LEU A 170 3.75 -0.60 -5.53
N ALA A 171 3.93 -0.72 -6.85
CA ALA A 171 4.92 0.04 -7.61
C ALA A 171 4.62 1.55 -7.53
N ASP A 172 5.68 2.37 -7.47
CA ASP A 172 5.55 3.82 -7.32
C ASP A 172 5.40 4.52 -8.68
N ASP A 173 4.20 4.45 -9.27
CA ASP A 173 3.89 5.14 -10.53
C ASP A 173 3.84 6.67 -10.42
N VAL A 174 3.79 7.22 -9.21
CA VAL A 174 3.73 8.67 -8.99
C VAL A 174 5.09 9.30 -9.25
N THR A 175 6.16 8.65 -8.80
CA THR A 175 7.52 9.16 -9.01
C THR A 175 7.90 9.21 -10.49
N TYR A 176 7.53 8.21 -11.30
CA TYR A 176 7.80 8.22 -12.75
C TYR A 176 6.97 9.23 -13.54
N ARG A 177 5.83 9.69 -13.00
CA ARG A 177 4.99 10.72 -13.64
C ARG A 177 5.50 12.15 -13.41
N ARG A 178 6.37 12.38 -12.43
CA ARG A 178 6.94 13.69 -12.10
C ARG A 178 8.12 14.01 -13.01
#